data_AF-A0A453SXF6-F1
#
_entry.id   AF-A0A453SXF6-F1
#
_cell.length_a   1.000
_cell.length_b   1.000
_cell.length_c   1.000
_cell.angle_alpha   90.00
_cell.angle_beta   90.00
_cell.angle_gamma   90.00
#
_symmetry.space_group_name_H-M   'P 1'
#
loop_
_entity.id
_entity.type
_entity.pdbx_description
1 polymer ?
#
loop_
_entity_poly.entity_id
_entity_poly.type
_entity_poly.pdbx_seq_one_letter_code
_entity_poly.pdbx_strand_id
1 'polypeptide(L)'
;MKELIEKILSIGHVSYEVLLPVKFINMWDSALLAINREGYSIKYNGRRGVVMTEKFRQATTINIPYGRPTEFSIQSAKGAQYNLKPAKSSPSRDAIVLILRLYRMKALEKSKGRKKGIFFK
;
A
#
# COMPACT_ATOMS: atom_id res chain seq x y z
N MET A 1 7.69 -9.48 15.51
CA MET A 1 7.09 -8.44 14.63
C MET A 1 8.07 -7.31 14.31
N LYS A 2 8.72 -6.69 15.31
CA LYS A 2 9.68 -5.59 15.13
C LYS A 2 10.84 -5.93 14.18
N GLU A 3 11.50 -7.07 14.38
CA GLU A 3 12.61 -7.55 13.53
C GLU A 3 12.20 -7.73 12.06
N LEU A 4 10.98 -8.22 11.82
CA LEU A 4 10.43 -8.39 10.47
C LEU A 4 10.24 -7.02 9.78
N ILE A 5 9.79 -6.02 10.52
CA ILE A 5 9.66 -4.64 10.03
C ILE A 5 11.04 -4.07 9.68
N GLU A 6 12.03 -4.25 10.56
CA GLU A 6 13.41 -3.78 10.32
C GLU A 6 14.03 -4.43 9.09
N LYS A 7 13.85 -5.76 8.94
CA LYS A 7 14.29 -6.50 7.76
C LYS A 7 13.65 -5.98 6.48
N ILE A 8 12.32 -5.80 6.46
CA ILE A 8 11.60 -5.28 5.28
C ILE A 8 12.09 -3.87 4.93
N LEU A 9 12.24 -3.00 5.93
CA LEU A 9 12.75 -1.64 5.71
C LEU A 9 14.17 -1.63 5.13
N SER A 10 15.03 -2.53 5.60
CA SER A 10 16.39 -2.71 5.09
C SER A 10 16.37 -3.12 3.61
N ILE A 11 15.57 -4.14 3.25
CA ILE A 11 15.35 -4.59 1.87
C ILE A 11 14.77 -3.47 0.99
N GLY A 12 13.94 -2.61 1.57
CA GLY A 12 13.40 -1.42 0.90
C GLY A 12 12.20 -1.68 -0.01
N HIS A 13 11.78 -2.94 -0.17
CA HIS A 13 10.58 -3.31 -0.90
C HIS A 13 9.99 -4.61 -0.34
N VAL A 14 8.70 -4.81 -0.55
CA VAL A 14 7.97 -6.04 -0.22
C VAL A 14 6.74 -6.17 -1.11
N SER A 15 6.30 -7.40 -1.35
CA SER A 15 5.09 -7.68 -2.11
C SER A 15 4.19 -8.64 -1.34
N TYR A 16 2.88 -8.42 -1.42
CA TYR A 16 1.85 -9.25 -0.79
C TYR A 16 0.79 -9.62 -1.81
N GLU A 17 0.32 -10.86 -1.72
CA GLU A 17 -0.88 -11.28 -2.44
C GLU A 17 -2.11 -10.71 -1.73
N VAL A 18 -2.95 -10.04 -2.50
CA VAL A 18 -4.17 -9.39 -2.03
C VAL A 18 -5.31 -9.77 -2.97
N LEU A 19 -6.52 -9.58 -2.48
CA LEU A 19 -7.74 -9.81 -3.20
C LEU A 19 -8.39 -8.46 -3.48
N LEU A 20 -8.78 -8.25 -4.74
CA LEU A 20 -9.53 -7.09 -5.20
C LEU A 20 -10.97 -7.50 -5.53
N PRO A 21 -11.99 -6.71 -5.14
CA PRO A 21 -13.34 -6.97 -5.58
C PRO A 21 -13.43 -6.78 -7.11
N VAL A 22 -14.09 -7.71 -7.80
CA VAL A 22 -14.43 -7.52 -9.21
C VAL A 22 -15.83 -6.91 -9.34
N LYS A 23 -16.18 -6.42 -10.53
CA LYS A 23 -17.47 -5.77 -10.81
C LYS A 23 -18.70 -6.65 -10.54
N PHE A 24 -18.52 -7.96 -10.34
CA PHE A 24 -19.57 -8.91 -9.98
C PHE A 24 -19.63 -9.09 -8.46
N ILE A 25 -20.84 -9.04 -7.90
CA ILE A 25 -21.10 -9.13 -6.46
C ILE A 25 -20.44 -10.40 -5.87
N ASN A 26 -19.74 -10.23 -4.73
CA ASN A 26 -19.08 -11.28 -3.93
C ASN A 26 -17.91 -12.02 -4.60
N MET A 27 -17.45 -11.61 -5.78
CA MET A 27 -16.25 -12.17 -6.38
C MET A 27 -15.01 -11.34 -6.05
N TRP A 28 -13.93 -12.05 -5.72
CA TRP A 28 -12.62 -11.49 -5.42
C TRP A 28 -11.62 -12.09 -6.40
N ASP A 29 -10.75 -11.24 -6.94
CA ASP A 29 -9.70 -11.65 -7.87
C ASP A 29 -8.32 -11.40 -7.25
N SER A 30 -7.38 -12.26 -7.60
CA SER A 30 -6.04 -12.25 -7.02
C SER A 30 -5.21 -11.13 -7.63
N ALA A 31 -4.47 -10.42 -6.79
CA ALA A 31 -3.65 -9.29 -7.17
C ALA A 31 -2.38 -9.25 -6.32
N LEU A 32 -1.35 -8.57 -6.83
CA LEU A 32 -0.10 -8.32 -6.15
C LEU A 32 -0.05 -6.86 -5.73
N LEU A 33 0.03 -6.63 -4.41
CA LEU A 33 0.36 -5.34 -3.82
C LEU A 33 1.87 -5.28 -3.60
N ALA A 34 2.58 -4.50 -4.41
CA ALA A 34 3.98 -4.22 -4.21
C ALA A 34 4.15 -2.86 -3.51
N ILE A 35 5.03 -2.81 -2.52
CA ILE A 35 5.33 -1.63 -1.70
C ILE A 35 6.83 -1.40 -1.76
N ASN A 36 7.26 -0.17 -2.00
CA ASN A 36 8.66 0.22 -2.00
C ASN A 36 8.85 1.55 -1.27
N ARG A 37 10.11 2.00 -1.13
CA ARG A 37 10.47 3.24 -0.40
C ARG A 37 9.76 4.50 -0.90
N GLU A 38 9.29 4.54 -2.14
CA GLU A 38 8.69 5.74 -2.74
C GLU A 38 7.18 5.63 -2.94
N GLY A 39 6.62 4.43 -2.98
CA GLY A 39 5.25 4.22 -3.42
C GLY A 39 4.79 2.78 -3.35
N TYR A 40 3.69 2.52 -4.05
CA TYR A 40 3.04 1.24 -4.12
C TYR A 40 2.44 1.00 -5.50
N SER A 41 2.24 -0.27 -5.84
CA SER A 41 1.50 -0.66 -7.03
C SER A 41 0.59 -1.84 -6.72
N ILE A 42 -0.57 -1.86 -7.37
CA ILE A 42 -1.51 -2.97 -7.34
C ILE A 42 -1.63 -3.48 -8.77
N LYS A 43 -1.41 -4.77 -8.96
CA LYS A 43 -1.50 -5.43 -10.27
C LYS A 43 -2.37 -6.66 -10.14
N TYR A 44 -3.33 -6.87 -11.03
CA TYR A 44 -4.04 -8.15 -11.06
C TYR A 44 -3.06 -9.26 -11.43
N ASN A 45 -3.27 -10.44 -10.86
CA ASN A 45 -2.55 -11.63 -11.31
C ASN A 45 -3.10 -12.06 -12.68
N GLY A 46 -2.20 -12.30 -13.64
CA GLY A 46 -2.55 -12.66 -15.02
C GLY A 46 -2.71 -11.47 -15.98
N ARG A 47 -3.58 -11.61 -16.98
CA ARG A 47 -3.65 -10.72 -18.16
C ARG A 47 -4.35 -9.35 -17.92
N ARG A 48 -4.91 -9.11 -16.73
CA ARG A 48 -5.69 -7.89 -16.43
C ARG A 48 -4.83 -6.64 -16.12
N GLY A 49 -3.51 -6.79 -16.11
CA GLY A 49 -2.58 -5.66 -16.10
C GLY A 49 -2.48 -4.90 -14.78
N VAL A 50 -1.85 -3.73 -14.84
CA VAL A 50 -1.62 -2.85 -13.68
C VAL A 50 -2.89 -2.09 -13.33
N VAL A 51 -3.37 -2.25 -12.11
CA VAL A 51 -4.54 -1.52 -11.59
C VAL A 51 -4.16 -0.10 -11.21
N MET A 52 -3.02 0.03 -10.52
CA MET A 52 -2.53 1.30 -10.04
C MET A 52 -1.03 1.22 -9.77
N THR A 53 -0.33 2.31 -10.06
CA THR A 53 1.04 2.56 -9.59
C THR A 53 1.11 4.02 -9.14
N GLU A 54 1.46 4.25 -7.89
CA GLU A 54 1.49 5.59 -7.33
C GLU A 54 2.63 5.78 -6.33
N LYS A 55 3.21 6.98 -6.30
CA LYS A 55 4.13 7.40 -5.23
C LYS A 55 3.34 7.82 -4.01
N PHE A 56 3.88 7.60 -2.82
CA PHE A 56 3.29 8.09 -1.58
C PHE A 56 3.21 9.61 -1.59
N ARG A 57 2.00 10.12 -1.39
CA ARG A 57 1.69 11.54 -1.30
C ARG A 57 0.95 11.83 0.00
N GLN A 58 0.90 13.11 0.37
CA GLN A 58 0.20 13.53 1.59
C GLN A 58 -1.30 13.19 1.52
N ALA A 59 -1.90 13.28 0.34
CA ALA A 59 -3.29 12.92 0.09
C ALA A 59 -3.54 11.41 -0.03
N THR A 60 -2.50 10.56 -0.06
CA THR A 60 -2.70 9.10 0.00
C THR A 60 -3.22 8.72 1.39
N THR A 61 -4.35 8.00 1.48
CA THR A 61 -4.90 7.51 2.76
C THR A 61 -4.95 5.99 2.79
N ILE A 62 -4.71 5.40 3.97
CA ILE A 62 -4.74 3.95 4.20
C ILE A 62 -5.63 3.70 5.42
N ASN A 63 -6.79 3.10 5.20
CA ASN A 63 -7.85 2.98 6.20
C ASN A 63 -8.36 1.55 6.33
N ILE A 64 -8.86 1.22 7.52
CA ILE A 64 -9.64 0.00 7.74
C ILE A 64 -11.11 0.41 7.75
N PRO A 65 -11.91 -0.01 6.75
CA PRO A 65 -13.31 0.40 6.66
C PRO A 65 -14.13 -0.15 7.83
N TYR A 66 -15.01 0.70 8.38
CA TYR A 66 -15.94 0.30 9.43
C TYR A 66 -16.87 -0.81 8.93
N GLY A 67 -17.15 -1.80 9.78
CA GLY A 67 -17.98 -2.95 9.42
C GLY A 67 -17.31 -3.97 8.49
N ARG A 68 -16.04 -3.78 8.10
CA ARG A 68 -15.31 -4.68 7.20
C ARG A 68 -13.98 -5.14 7.80
N PRO A 69 -14.00 -6.01 8.82
CA PRO A 69 -12.81 -6.37 9.60
C PRO A 69 -11.76 -7.17 8.82
N THR A 70 -12.08 -7.71 7.64
CA THR A 70 -11.10 -8.44 6.82
C THR A 70 -10.49 -7.59 5.70
N GLU A 71 -10.97 -6.35 5.54
CA GLU A 71 -10.58 -5.46 4.44
C GLU A 71 -9.77 -4.27 4.94
N PHE A 72 -9.00 -3.70 4.02
CA PHE A 72 -8.40 -2.37 4.14
C PHE A 72 -8.62 -1.63 2.82
N SER A 73 -8.41 -0.32 2.84
CA SER A 73 -8.57 0.53 1.67
C SER A 73 -7.35 1.41 1.47
N ILE A 74 -7.00 1.65 0.21
CA ILE A 74 -6.02 2.65 -0.20
C ILE A 74 -6.74 3.67 -1.06
N GLN A 75 -6.75 4.93 -0.61
CA GLN A 75 -7.18 6.06 -1.42
C GLN A 75 -5.96 6.72 -2.04
N SER A 76 -5.94 6.77 -3.36
CA SER A 76 -4.94 7.51 -4.15
C SER A 76 -5.03 9.01 -3.88
N ALA A 77 -3.95 9.73 -4.15
CA ALA A 77 -3.98 11.19 -4.10
C ALA A 77 -4.90 11.82 -5.16
N LYS A 78 -5.32 11.04 -6.17
CA LYS A 78 -6.27 11.42 -7.20
C LYS A 78 -7.73 11.12 -6.82
N GLY A 79 -7.97 10.60 -5.61
CA GLY A 79 -9.31 10.33 -5.09
C GLY A 79 -9.85 8.92 -5.37
N ALA A 80 -9.24 8.15 -6.28
CA ALA A 80 -9.62 6.76 -6.51
C ALA A 80 -9.34 5.89 -5.27
N GLN A 81 -10.30 5.06 -4.87
CA GLN A 81 -10.20 4.18 -3.71
C GLN A 81 -10.24 2.71 -4.12
N TYR A 82 -9.38 1.92 -3.50
CA TYR A 82 -9.28 0.48 -3.73
C TYR A 82 -9.42 -0.27 -2.41
N ASN A 83 -10.48 -1.08 -2.31
CA ASN A 83 -10.67 -1.98 -1.19
C ASN A 83 -9.94 -3.30 -1.46
N LEU A 84 -9.23 -3.79 -0.47
CA LEU A 84 -8.31 -4.91 -0.57
C LEU A 84 -8.51 -5.83 0.64
N LYS A 85 -8.34 -7.13 0.42
CA LYS A 85 -8.25 -8.12 1.49
C LYS A 85 -6.94 -8.90 1.35
N PRO A 86 -6.22 -9.21 2.43
CA PRO A 86 -5.05 -10.08 2.35
C PRO A 86 -5.44 -11.46 1.80
N ALA A 87 -4.61 -12.02 0.92
CA ALA A 87 -4.74 -13.43 0.54
C ALA A 87 -4.36 -14.34 1.72
N LYS A 88 -4.77 -15.62 1.68
CA LYS A 88 -4.48 -16.60 2.74
C LYS A 88 -2.97 -16.81 2.97
N SER A 89 -2.17 -16.65 1.93
CA SER A 89 -0.71 -16.74 1.91
C SER A 89 0.00 -15.52 2.52
N SER A 90 -0.73 -14.42 2.73
CA SER A 90 -0.16 -13.14 3.13
C SER A 90 -0.33 -12.85 4.62
N PRO A 91 0.48 -11.93 5.19
CA PRO A 91 0.31 -11.48 6.56
C PRO A 91 -1.09 -10.90 6.82
N SER A 92 -1.41 -10.72 8.11
CA SER A 92 -2.69 -10.13 8.51
C SER A 92 -2.91 -8.74 7.91
N ARG A 93 -4.19 -8.37 7.79
CA ARG A 93 -4.61 -7.02 7.35
C ARG A 93 -3.84 -5.94 8.09
N ASP A 94 -3.75 -6.06 9.41
CA ASP A 94 -3.12 -5.06 10.26
C ASP A 94 -1.62 -4.95 10.01
N ALA A 95 -0.94 -6.08 9.76
CA ALA A 95 0.48 -6.07 9.39
C ALA A 95 0.71 -5.33 8.06
N ILE A 96 -0.10 -5.61 7.04
CA ILE A 96 0.00 -4.93 5.74
C ILE A 96 -0.31 -3.44 5.87
N VAL A 97 -1.36 -3.07 6.61
CA VAL A 97 -1.74 -1.66 6.86
C VAL A 97 -0.63 -0.92 7.61
N LEU A 98 -0.02 -1.54 8.63
CA LEU A 98 1.11 -0.96 9.36
C LEU A 98 2.30 -0.71 8.43
N ILE A 99 2.66 -1.69 7.60
CA ILE A 99 3.78 -1.58 6.66
C ILE A 99 3.53 -0.48 5.62
N LEU A 100 2.33 -0.42 5.03
CA LEU A 100 1.95 0.66 4.11
C LEU A 100 2.08 2.04 4.77
N ARG A 101 1.54 2.21 5.98
CA ARG A 101 1.57 3.48 6.71
C ARG A 101 3.00 3.89 7.06
N LEU A 102 3.83 2.94 7.47
CA LEU A 102 5.25 3.15 7.79
C LEU A 102 6.03 3.64 6.56
N TYR A 103 5.87 2.97 5.42
CA TYR A 103 6.52 3.38 4.17
C TYR A 103 6.04 4.76 3.70
N ARG A 104 4.73 5.02 3.76
CA ARG A 104 4.17 6.35 3.46
C ARG A 104 4.79 7.42 4.34
N MET A 105 4.84 7.21 5.66
CA MET A 105 5.38 8.16 6.62
C MET A 105 6.85 8.48 6.29
N LYS A 106 7.69 7.46 6.13
CA LYS A 106 9.11 7.63 5.80
C LYS A 106 9.34 8.33 4.46
N ALA A 107 8.55 8.00 3.44
CA ALA A 107 8.62 8.66 2.13
C ALA A 107 8.31 10.17 2.24
N LEU A 108 7.30 10.52 3.04
CA LEU A 108 6.92 11.91 3.27
C LEU A 108 7.96 12.67 4.10
N GLU A 109 8.56 12.05 5.13
CA GLU A 109 9.65 12.63 5.92
C GLU A 109 10.87 12.96 5.05
N LYS A 110 11.30 12.02 4.20
CA LYS A 110 12.40 12.23 3.25
C LYS A 110 12.12 13.39 2.30
N SER A 111 10.87 13.52 1.82
CA SER A 111 10.46 14.62 0.95
C SER A 111 10.49 15.99 1.65
N LYS A 112 10.12 16.04 2.94
CA LYS A 112 10.17 17.27 3.76
C LYS A 112 11.60 17.71 4.06
N GLY A 113 12.49 16.76 4.40
CA GLY A 113 13.91 17.04 4.60
C GLY A 113 14.58 17.63 3.35
N ARG A 114 14.22 17.10 2.17
CA ARG A 114 14.70 17.64 0.89
C ARG A 114 14.22 19.07 0.61
N LYS A 115 13.00 19.44 1.04
CA LYS A 115 12.49 20.82 0.89
C LYS A 115 13.20 21.83 1.80
N LYS A 116 13.64 21.41 2.99
CA LYS A 116 14.38 22.30 3.92
C LYS A 116 15.81 22.61 3.45
N GLY A 117 16.43 21.74 2.63
CA GLY A 117 17.78 21.95 2.10
C GLY A 117 17.89 22.89 0.89
N ILE A 118 16.78 23.46 0.40
CA ILE A 118 16.76 24.32 -0.80
C ILE A 118 16.72 25.82 -0.44
N PHE A 119 16.70 26.17 0.86
CA PHE A 119 16.60 27.58 1.32
C PHE A 119 17.93 28.23 1.72
N PHE A 120 19.04 27.85 1.08
CA PHE A 120 20.30 28.60 1.18
C PHE A 120 20.67 29.17 -0.19
N LYS A 121 20.18 30.39 -0.47
CA LYS A 121 20.83 31.35 -1.36
C LYS A 121 20.39 32.76 -0.99
#